data_AF-A0A6H0ZKS9-F1
#
_entry.id   AF-A0A6H0ZKS9-F1
#
_cell.length_a   1.000
_cell.length_b   1.000
_cell.length_c   1.000
_cell.angle_alpha   90.00
_cell.angle_beta   90.00
_cell.angle_gamma   90.00
#
_symmetry.space_group_name_H-M   'P 1'
#
loop_
_entity.id
_entity.type
_entity.pdbx_description
1 polymer ?
#
loop_
_entity_poly.entity_id
_entity_poly.type
_entity_poly.pdbx_seq_one_letter_code
_entity_poly.pdbx_strand_id
1 'polypeptide(L)'
;MKLAVIGSRGFRSHDLMAEKLNEMMPSLVISGGAKGADQMAETWARRNGIPTQIFLPDHKKYKHAFHHRNRLIAEACEHLIAFWDGQSTGTKYTIGYARRIGRPVTVFRY
;
A
#
# COMPACT_ATOMS: atom_id res chain seq x y z
N MET A 1 -9.92 10.49 3.62
CA MET A 1 -9.41 10.09 2.28
C MET A 1 -9.14 8.59 2.23
N LYS A 2 -9.24 7.96 1.06
CA LYS A 2 -8.89 6.55 0.83
C LYS A 2 -7.39 6.43 0.54
N LEU A 3 -6.63 5.90 1.48
CA LEU A 3 -5.18 5.84 1.39
C LEU A 3 -4.72 4.43 1.04
N ALA A 4 -4.01 4.28 -0.07
CA ALA A 4 -3.25 3.06 -0.32
C ALA A 4 -1.94 3.08 0.48
N VAL A 5 -1.67 2.02 1.23
CA VAL A 5 -0.38 1.79 1.90
C VAL A 5 0.22 0.52 1.35
N ILE A 6 1.37 0.66 0.70
CA ILE A 6 2.12 -0.45 0.12
C ILE A 6 3.58 -0.36 0.54
N GLY A 7 4.33 -1.43 0.32
CA GLY A 7 5.78 -1.32 0.46
C GLY A 7 6.51 -2.63 0.28
N SER A 8 7.80 -2.58 0.57
CA SER A 8 8.65 -3.76 0.46
C SER A 8 8.44 -4.68 1.66
N ARG A 9 8.61 -5.98 1.44
CA ARG A 9 8.36 -7.01 2.46
C ARG A 9 9.34 -6.94 3.64
N GLY A 10 10.44 -6.21 3.50
CA GLY A 10 11.44 -5.95 4.53
C GLY A 10 11.11 -4.79 5.47
N PHE A 11 10.04 -4.03 5.25
CA PHE A 11 9.74 -2.86 6.08
C PHE A 11 9.36 -3.26 7.51
N ARG A 12 9.97 -2.62 8.53
CA ARG A 12 9.79 -2.96 9.95
C ARG A 12 9.57 -1.77 10.89
N SER A 13 9.60 -0.53 10.40
CA SER A 13 9.47 0.65 11.28
C SER A 13 8.01 0.98 11.57
N HIS A 14 7.53 0.57 12.75
CA HIS A 14 6.18 0.90 13.24
C HIS A 14 6.00 2.39 13.49
N ASP A 15 7.03 3.06 14.04
CA ASP A 15 6.96 4.47 14.40
C ASP A 15 6.83 5.34 13.16
N LEU A 16 7.67 5.10 12.15
CA LEU A 16 7.60 5.82 10.89
C LEU A 16 6.24 5.63 10.20
N MET A 17 5.69 4.41 10.22
CA MET A 17 4.36 4.18 9.66
C MET A 17 3.29 4.93 10.44
N ALA A 18 3.31 4.85 11.76
CA ALA A 18 2.33 5.50 12.61
C ALA A 18 2.37 7.02 12.44
N GLU A 19 3.56 7.63 12.43
CA GLU A 19 3.77 9.05 12.16
C GLU A 19 3.10 9.46 10.84
N LYS A 20 3.42 8.77 9.74
CA LYS A 20 2.88 9.14 8.42
C LYS A 20 1.41 8.84 8.23
N LEU A 21 0.87 7.82 8.87
CA LEU A 21 -0.56 7.55 8.81
C LEU A 21 -1.37 8.48 9.72
N ASN A 22 -0.81 8.93 10.85
CA ASN A 22 -1.41 9.95 11.70
C ASN A 22 -1.48 11.31 10.99
N GLU A 23 -0.41 11.72 10.30
CA GLU A 23 -0.39 12.96 9.51
C GLU A 23 -1.46 12.99 8.41
N MET A 24 -1.69 11.84 7.76
CA MET A 24 -2.59 11.77 6.60
C MET A 24 -4.06 11.51 6.96
N MET A 25 -4.33 11.09 8.21
CA MET A 25 -5.67 10.84 8.74
C MET A 25 -6.60 10.06 7.77
N PRO A 26 -6.23 8.85 7.33
CA PRO A 26 -7.02 8.10 6.37
C PRO A 26 -8.35 7.66 6.98
N SER A 27 -9.41 7.75 6.17
CA SER A 27 -10.74 7.22 6.53
C SER A 27 -10.93 5.76 6.08
N LEU A 28 -10.02 5.27 5.22
CA LEU A 28 -9.92 3.88 4.75
C LEU A 28 -8.46 3.60 4.38
N VAL A 29 -7.92 2.46 4.85
CA VAL A 29 -6.62 1.96 4.42
C VAL A 29 -6.80 0.88 3.37
N ILE A 30 -6.16 1.04 2.22
CA ILE A 30 -6.17 0.08 1.11
C ILE A 30 -4.79 -0.56 1.03
N SER A 31 -4.73 -1.89 1.01
CA SER A 31 -3.45 -2.62 1.05
C SER A 31 -3.55 -3.93 0.27
N GLY A 32 -2.43 -4.65 0.18
CA GLY A 32 -2.27 -5.85 -0.61
C GLY A 32 -2.10 -7.15 0.18
N GLY A 33 -2.13 -7.13 1.51
CA GLY A 33 -2.01 -8.34 2.34
C GLY A 33 -0.63 -8.99 2.33
N ALA A 34 0.41 -8.30 1.86
CA ALA A 34 1.78 -8.83 1.90
C ALA A 34 2.40 -8.71 3.31
N LYS A 35 3.48 -9.46 3.56
CA LYS A 35 4.35 -9.19 4.73
C LYS A 35 5.01 -7.82 4.60
N GLY A 36 5.42 -7.23 5.73
CA GLY A 36 6.09 -5.93 5.77
C GLY A 36 5.08 -4.78 5.86
N ALA A 37 5.22 -3.79 4.96
CA ALA A 37 4.41 -2.58 4.99
C ALA A 37 2.89 -2.86 4.96
N ASP A 38 2.43 -3.75 4.08
CA ASP A 38 1.00 -4.08 3.95
C ASP A 38 0.39 -4.60 5.28
N GLN A 39 0.99 -5.63 5.89
CA GLN A 39 0.57 -6.18 7.19
C GLN A 39 0.64 -5.15 8.33
N MET A 40 1.65 -4.29 8.30
CA MET A 40 1.81 -3.26 9.32
C MET A 40 0.73 -2.18 9.21
N ALA A 41 0.36 -1.80 7.98
CA ALA A 41 -0.72 -0.85 7.71
C ALA A 41 -2.07 -1.41 8.16
N GLU A 42 -2.32 -2.69 7.89
CA GLU A 42 -3.49 -3.42 8.39
C GLU A 42 -3.56 -3.42 9.92
N THR A 43 -2.42 -3.70 10.57
CA THR A 43 -2.32 -3.71 12.03
C THR A 43 -2.56 -2.31 12.62
N TRP A 44 -1.96 -1.28 12.03
CA TRP A 44 -2.15 0.10 12.44
C TRP A 44 -3.61 0.55 12.26
N ALA A 45 -4.23 0.24 11.11
CA ALA A 45 -5.61 0.61 10.83
C ALA A 45 -6.58 -0.04 11.83
N ARG A 46 -6.42 -1.34 12.08
CA ARG A 46 -7.21 -2.08 13.07
C ARG A 46 -7.08 -1.49 14.47
N ARG A 47 -5.87 -1.11 14.90
CA ARG A 47 -5.63 -0.51 16.22
C ARG A 47 -6.30 0.86 16.38
N ASN A 48 -6.46 1.60 15.28
CA ASN A 48 -7.06 2.94 15.27
C ASN A 48 -8.55 2.93 14.87
N GLY A 49 -9.18 1.76 14.75
CA GLY A 49 -10.59 1.66 14.33
C GLY A 49 -10.86 2.12 12.90
N ILE A 50 -9.83 2.15 12.05
CA ILE A 50 -9.94 2.56 10.65
C ILE A 50 -10.21 1.31 9.80
N PRO A 51 -11.24 1.31 8.93
CA PRO A 51 -11.53 0.18 8.08
C PRO A 51 -10.40 -0.09 7.07
N THR A 52 -10.31 -1.34 6.64
CA THR A 52 -9.31 -1.79 5.65
C THR A 52 -9.97 -2.44 4.45
N GLN A 53 -9.44 -2.17 3.24
CA GLN A 53 -9.77 -2.90 2.03
C GLN A 53 -8.51 -3.59 1.49
N ILE A 54 -8.51 -4.93 1.52
CA ILE A 54 -7.33 -5.73 1.16
C ILE A 54 -7.55 -6.42 -0.17
N PHE A 55 -6.69 -6.12 -1.14
CA PHE A 55 -6.68 -6.81 -2.42
C PHE A 55 -5.65 -7.94 -2.40
N LEU A 56 -6.13 -9.19 -2.42
CA LEU A 56 -5.28 -10.39 -2.50
C LEU A 56 -5.08 -10.82 -3.97
N PRO A 57 -3.93 -11.44 -4.30
CA PRO A 57 -3.71 -11.95 -5.65
C PRO A 57 -4.63 -13.15 -5.94
N ASP A 58 -5.42 -13.08 -7.01
CA ASP A 58 -6.24 -14.20 -7.49
C ASP A 58 -5.51 -14.97 -8.61
N HIS A 59 -4.81 -16.02 -8.22
CA HIS A 59 -4.07 -16.91 -9.12
C HIS A 59 -4.96 -17.87 -9.92
N LYS A 60 -6.22 -18.06 -9.51
CA LYS A 60 -7.15 -18.91 -10.26
C LYS A 60 -7.65 -18.19 -11.50
N LYS A 61 -7.85 -16.88 -11.39
CA LYS A 61 -8.43 -16.05 -12.47
C LYS A 61 -7.38 -15.34 -13.34
N TYR A 62 -6.21 -15.01 -12.80
CA TYR A 62 -5.23 -14.17 -13.51
C TYR A 62 -3.82 -14.78 -13.53
N LYS A 63 -3.24 -14.90 -14.74
CA LYS A 63 -1.82 -15.29 -14.93
C LYS A 63 -0.85 -14.34 -14.21
N HIS A 64 -1.17 -13.05 -14.15
CA HIS A 64 -0.38 -12.01 -13.49
C HIS A 64 -1.10 -11.43 -12.27
N ALA A 65 -1.57 -12.31 -11.37
CA ALA A 65 -2.39 -11.96 -10.21
C ALA A 65 -1.83 -10.81 -9.35
N PHE A 66 -0.52 -10.77 -9.08
CA PHE A 66 0.10 -9.69 -8.31
C PHE A 66 0.03 -8.33 -9.04
N HIS A 67 0.33 -8.29 -10.34
CA HIS A 67 0.23 -7.06 -11.11
C HIS A 67 -1.20 -6.58 -11.21
N HIS A 68 -2.14 -7.49 -11.49
CA HIS A 68 -3.56 -7.17 -11.55
C HIS A 68 -4.03 -6.55 -10.23
N ARG A 69 -3.76 -7.24 -9.11
CA ARG A 69 -4.07 -6.75 -7.77
C ARG A 69 -3.44 -5.39 -7.45
N ASN A 70 -2.18 -5.17 -7.85
CA ASN A 70 -1.50 -3.89 -7.61
C ASN A 70 -2.15 -2.72 -8.36
N ARG A 71 -2.72 -2.97 -9.55
CA ARG A 71 -3.50 -1.96 -10.27
C ARG A 71 -4.78 -1.61 -9.53
N LEU A 72 -5.50 -2.62 -9.02
CA LEU A 72 -6.71 -2.42 -8.23
C LEU A 72 -6.45 -1.56 -6.98
N ILE A 73 -5.34 -1.78 -6.27
CA ILE A 73 -4.94 -0.94 -5.13
C ILE A 73 -4.81 0.53 -5.56
N ALA A 74 -4.06 0.80 -6.64
CA ALA A 74 -3.82 2.14 -7.13
C ALA A 74 -5.10 2.82 -7.65
N GLU A 75 -5.96 2.07 -8.32
CA GLU A 75 -7.24 2.56 -8.85
C GLU A 75 -8.23 2.91 -7.74
N ALA A 76 -8.27 2.13 -6.66
CA ALA A 76 -9.22 2.29 -5.56
C ALA A 76 -8.87 3.42 -4.56
N CYS A 77 -7.62 3.90 -4.55
CA CYS A 77 -7.16 4.93 -3.62
C CYS A 77 -7.28 6.35 -4.19
N GLU A 78 -7.30 7.35 -3.30
CA GLU A 78 -7.18 8.77 -3.63
C GLU A 78 -5.72 9.23 -3.53
N HIS A 79 -4.94 8.62 -2.63
CA HIS A 79 -3.52 8.87 -2.43
C HIS A 79 -2.80 7.55 -2.14
N LEU A 80 -1.58 7.38 -2.64
CA LEU A 80 -0.74 6.21 -2.38
C LEU A 80 0.52 6.57 -1.60
N ILE A 81 0.76 5.84 -0.51
CA ILE A 81 2.01 5.86 0.25
C ILE A 81 2.77 4.55 0.01
N ALA A 82 4.06 4.67 -0.32
CA ALA A 82 4.95 3.54 -0.51
C ALA A 82 6.16 3.60 0.44
N PHE A 83 6.31 2.60 1.29
CA PHE A 83 7.53 2.37 2.07
C PHE A 83 8.47 1.45 1.27
N TRP A 84 9.49 2.02 0.64
CA TRP A 84 10.27 1.35 -0.40
C TRP A 84 11.77 1.28 -0.09
N ASP A 85 12.31 0.07 -0.10
CA ASP A 85 13.75 -0.23 0.05
C ASP A 85 14.62 0.15 -1.17
N GLY A 86 14.03 0.76 -2.20
CA GLY A 86 14.71 1.09 -3.46
C GLY A 86 14.91 -0.09 -4.42
N GLN A 87 14.62 -1.33 -4.00
CA GLN A 87 14.89 -2.55 -4.77
C GLN A 87 13.63 -3.31 -5.16
N SER A 88 12.58 -3.28 -4.34
CA SER A 88 11.37 -4.05 -4.57
C SER A 88 10.69 -3.68 -5.88
N THR A 89 10.73 -4.62 -6.83
CA THR A 89 10.16 -4.45 -8.17
C THR A 89 8.64 -4.33 -8.13
N GLY A 90 7.99 -5.06 -7.22
CA GLY A 90 6.55 -4.97 -6.99
C GLY A 90 6.13 -3.59 -6.48
N THR A 91 6.83 -3.03 -5.49
CA THR A 91 6.56 -1.68 -5.00
C THR A 91 6.83 -0.63 -6.07
N LYS A 92 7.96 -0.73 -6.79
CA LYS A 92 8.31 0.15 -7.92
C LYS A 92 7.23 0.14 -9.00
N TYR A 93 6.71 -1.04 -9.34
CA TYR A 93 5.63 -1.20 -10.31
C TYR A 93 4.37 -0.44 -9.90
N THR A 94 3.91 -0.61 -8.66
CA THR A 94 2.68 0.03 -8.18
C THR A 94 2.84 1.55 -8.10
N ILE A 95 4.00 2.05 -7.64
CA ILE A 95 4.34 3.49 -7.67
C ILE A 95 4.22 4.05 -9.09
N GLY A 96 4.86 3.38 -10.06
CA GLY A 96 4.84 3.81 -11.46
C GLY A 96 3.44 3.79 -12.06
N TYR A 97 2.67 2.74 -11.77
CA TYR A 97 1.28 2.62 -12.23
C TYR A 97 0.40 3.74 -11.66
N ALA A 98 0.46 3.98 -10.34
CA ALA A 98 -0.32 5.01 -9.67
C ALA A 98 -0.03 6.42 -10.24
N ARG A 99 1.25 6.75 -10.45
CA ARG A 99 1.64 8.01 -11.11
C ARG A 99 1.08 8.12 -12.52
N ARG A 100 1.13 7.03 -13.29
CA ARG A 100 0.63 6.99 -14.67
C ARG A 100 -0.88 7.24 -14.77
N ILE A 101 -1.65 6.82 -13.77
CA ILE A 101 -3.10 7.07 -13.70
C ILE A 101 -3.44 8.37 -12.94
N GLY A 102 -2.46 9.23 -12.65
CA GLY A 102 -2.66 10.53 -12.02
C GLY A 102 -2.93 10.51 -10.51
N ARG A 103 -2.61 9.40 -9.82
CA ARG A 103 -2.72 9.36 -8.35
C ARG A 103 -1.54 10.08 -7.69
N PRO A 104 -1.78 10.94 -6.70
CA PRO A 104 -0.74 11.42 -5.79
C PRO A 104 0.01 10.25 -5.15
N VAL A 105 1.34 10.31 -5.15
CA VAL A 105 2.21 9.27 -4.59
C VAL A 105 3.28 9.89 -3.69
N THR A 106 3.32 9.46 -2.43
CA THR A 106 4.42 9.74 -1.49
C THR A 106 5.27 8.48 -1.32
N VAL A 107 6.59 8.62 -1.45
CA VAL A 107 7.53 7.50 -1.31
C VAL A 107 8.46 7.79 -0.14
N PHE A 108 8.47 6.89 0.83
CA PHE A 108 9.42 6.91 1.95
C PHE A 108 10.45 5.82 1.72
N ARG A 109 11.72 6.22 1.55
CA ARG A 109 12.85 5.30 1.48
C ARG A 109 13.34 4.97 2.88
N TYR A 110 13.78 3.73 3.07
CA TYR A 110 14.37 3.22 4.30
C TYR A 110 15.46 2.20 3.97
#